data_AF-A0A849L6V0-F1
#
_entry.id   AF-A0A849L6V0-F1
#
_cell.length_a   1.000
_cell.length_b   1.000
_cell.length_c   1.000
_cell.angle_alpha   90.00
_cell.angle_beta   90.00
_cell.angle_gamma   90.00
#
_symmetry.space_group_name_H-M   'P 1'
#
loop_
_entity.id
_entity.type
_entity.pdbx_description
1 polymer ?
#
loop_
_entity_poly.entity_id
_entity_poly.type
_entity_poly.pdbx_seq_one_letter_code
_entity_poly.pdbx_strand_id
1 'polypeptide(L)'
;MGRVPAYLAALLLAAPAFGQDAGSYRAAMDACIAQEDYACAFEAIMDAVGDAPRKPPVAVSASAGATVLGAQLFTVLDRAREQVPTAEWKAMTERAATYAVDAQPMDAFASGPFMMLYGEACLDAEEMLCLSQVAQSLRFLLESNQWYVAGETGPRERADALLAAFEEKTR
;
A
#
# COMPACT_ATOMS: atom_id res chain seq x y z
N MET A 1 -22.30 31.07 -2.67
CA MET A 1 -20.94 31.42 -2.18
C MET A 1 -20.70 30.69 -0.87
N GLY A 2 -20.22 29.44 -0.94
CA GLY A 2 -19.94 28.60 0.23
C GLY A 2 -18.48 28.75 0.63
N ARG A 3 -18.21 29.17 1.86
CA ARG A 3 -16.86 29.30 2.43
C ARG A 3 -16.29 27.91 2.71
N VAL A 4 -15.20 27.55 2.05
CA VAL A 4 -14.38 26.38 2.40
C VAL A 4 -13.68 26.69 3.74
N PRO A 5 -13.72 25.80 4.75
CA PRO A 5 -13.02 26.02 6.01
C PRO A 5 -11.50 26.05 5.79
N ALA A 6 -10.83 27.03 6.40
CA ALA A 6 -9.40 27.33 6.25
C ALA A 6 -8.43 26.21 6.67
N TYR A 7 -8.93 25.09 7.22
CA TYR A 7 -8.11 23.95 7.64
C TYR A 7 -7.75 23.01 6.48
N LEU A 8 -8.50 23.02 5.36
CA LEU A 8 -8.14 22.24 4.17
C LEU A 8 -6.98 22.85 3.36
N ALA A 9 -6.64 24.12 3.58
CA ALA A 9 -5.57 24.80 2.86
C ALA A 9 -4.18 24.62 3.52
N ALA A 10 -4.12 24.18 4.78
CA ALA A 10 -2.89 24.23 5.58
C ALA A 10 -2.03 22.96 5.53
N LEU A 11 -2.51 21.85 4.98
CA LEU A 11 -1.75 20.60 4.85
C LEU A 11 -0.87 20.52 3.57
N LEU A 12 -0.91 21.55 2.72
CA LEU A 12 -0.23 21.57 1.42
C LEU A 12 1.19 22.15 1.42
N LEU A 13 1.71 22.65 2.56
CA LEU A 13 2.89 23.54 2.56
C LEU A 13 4.09 23.12 3.40
N ALA A 14 4.23 21.84 3.79
CA ALA A 14 5.44 21.42 4.51
C ALA A 14 5.91 19.98 4.23
N ALA A 15 5.70 19.46 3.03
CA ALA A 15 6.41 18.24 2.60
C ALA A 15 7.77 18.63 1.98
N PRO A 16 8.88 17.95 2.32
CA PRO A 16 10.14 18.16 1.64
C PRO A 16 9.94 17.90 0.14
N ALA A 17 10.43 18.81 -0.69
CA ALA A 17 10.40 18.71 -2.14
C ALA A 17 11.25 17.52 -2.61
N PHE A 18 10.67 16.33 -2.61
CA PHE A 18 11.04 15.30 -3.57
C PHE A 18 10.51 15.78 -4.93
N GLY A 19 11.46 16.07 -5.82
CA GLY A 19 11.25 16.87 -7.03
C GLY A 19 10.16 16.36 -7.96
N GLN A 20 9.33 17.31 -8.41
CA GLN A 20 8.75 17.50 -9.74
C GLN A 20 8.06 16.39 -10.54
N ASP A 21 8.06 15.12 -10.14
CA ASP A 21 7.34 14.05 -10.89
C ASP A 21 6.06 13.54 -10.21
N ALA A 22 5.78 13.95 -8.97
CA ALA A 22 4.56 13.56 -8.25
C ALA A 22 3.26 14.20 -8.81
N GLY A 23 3.38 15.17 -9.73
CA GLY A 23 2.25 15.79 -10.41
C GLY A 23 1.77 15.03 -11.65
N SER A 24 2.57 14.11 -12.20
CA SER A 24 2.30 13.48 -13.50
C SER A 24 1.28 12.34 -13.43
N TYR A 25 1.37 11.48 -12.40
CA TYR A 25 0.46 10.34 -12.29
C TYR A 25 -0.92 10.71 -11.76
N ARG A 26 -1.02 11.78 -10.95
CA ARG A 26 -2.25 12.06 -10.20
C ARG A 26 -3.45 12.31 -11.12
N ALA A 27 -3.25 13.02 -12.23
CA ALA A 27 -4.32 13.25 -13.20
C ALA A 27 -4.75 11.96 -13.91
N ALA A 28 -3.79 11.08 -14.26
CA ALA A 28 -4.09 9.79 -14.88
C ALA A 28 -4.80 8.86 -13.89
N MET A 29 -4.30 8.77 -12.66
CA MET A 29 -4.91 8.02 -11.56
C MET A 29 -6.34 8.51 -11.27
N ASP A 30 -6.56 9.82 -11.14
CA ASP A 30 -7.89 10.39 -10.88
C ASP A 30 -8.87 10.10 -12.03
N ALA A 31 -8.40 10.06 -13.29
CA ALA A 31 -9.22 9.69 -14.44
C ALA A 31 -9.60 8.20 -14.45
N CYS A 32 -8.71 7.32 -13.99
CA CYS A 32 -9.01 5.91 -13.78
C CYS A 32 -10.02 5.73 -12.63
N ILE A 33 -9.80 6.39 -11.49
CA ILE A 33 -10.69 6.33 -10.31
C ILE A 33 -12.09 6.86 -10.64
N ALA A 34 -12.22 7.90 -11.47
CA ALA A 34 -13.51 8.42 -11.90
C ALA A 34 -14.37 7.40 -12.69
N GLN A 35 -13.73 6.34 -13.21
CA GLN A 35 -14.36 5.22 -13.91
C GLN A 35 -14.40 3.94 -13.05
N GLU A 36 -14.03 4.05 -11.76
CA GLU A 36 -13.85 2.91 -10.86
C GLU A 36 -12.83 1.88 -11.38
N ASP A 37 -11.88 2.29 -12.23
CA ASP A 37 -10.84 1.39 -12.74
C ASP A 37 -9.58 1.46 -11.85
N TYR A 38 -9.56 0.64 -10.80
CA TYR A 38 -8.46 0.64 -9.84
C TYR A 38 -7.20 -0.09 -10.34
N ALA A 39 -7.32 -0.95 -11.36
CA ALA A 39 -6.16 -1.51 -12.06
C ALA A 39 -5.44 -0.42 -12.86
N CYS A 40 -6.19 0.36 -13.64
CA CYS A 40 -5.68 1.54 -14.35
C CYS A 40 -5.04 2.55 -13.37
N ALA A 41 -5.69 2.81 -12.23
CA ALA A 41 -5.17 3.75 -11.23
C ALA A 41 -3.84 3.27 -10.64
N PHE A 42 -3.69 1.96 -10.42
CA PHE A 42 -2.45 1.36 -9.95
C PHE A 42 -1.33 1.50 -10.97
N GLU A 43 -1.59 1.15 -12.23
CA GLU A 43 -0.60 1.27 -13.31
C GLU A 43 -0.18 2.72 -13.51
N ALA A 44 -1.11 3.68 -13.46
CA ALA A 44 -0.77 5.10 -13.53
C ALA A 44 0.24 5.52 -12.43
N ILE A 45 0.06 5.03 -11.20
CA ILE A 45 1.02 5.27 -10.11
C ILE A 45 2.35 4.58 -10.43
N MET A 46 2.32 3.29 -10.73
CA MET A 46 3.53 2.46 -10.86
C MET A 46 4.37 2.81 -12.09
N ASP A 47 3.78 3.28 -13.18
CA ASP A 47 4.50 3.76 -14.37
C ASP A 47 5.29 5.05 -14.06
N ALA A 48 4.76 5.89 -13.16
CA ALA A 48 5.42 7.13 -12.79
C ALA A 48 6.53 6.93 -11.76
N VAL A 49 6.39 5.97 -10.84
CA VAL A 49 7.33 5.81 -9.71
C VAL A 49 8.18 4.54 -9.77
N GLY A 50 7.76 3.51 -10.49
CA GLY A 50 8.33 2.17 -10.46
C GLY A 50 9.78 2.10 -10.95
N ASP A 51 10.08 2.82 -12.04
CA ASP A 51 11.40 2.86 -12.68
C ASP A 51 12.19 4.13 -12.33
N ALA A 52 11.73 4.92 -11.36
CA ALA A 52 12.41 6.13 -10.95
C ALA A 52 13.82 5.79 -10.40
N PRO A 53 14.89 6.52 -10.83
CA PRO A 53 16.26 6.28 -10.34
C PRO A 53 16.40 6.36 -8.82
N ARG A 54 15.52 7.13 -8.18
CA ARG A 54 15.33 7.16 -6.73
C ARG A 54 13.85 6.96 -6.45
N LYS A 55 13.48 5.73 -6.09
CA LYS A 55 12.10 5.35 -5.75
C LYS A 55 11.56 6.25 -4.63
N PRO A 56 10.46 6.99 -4.87
CA PRO A 56 9.79 7.75 -3.83
C PRO A 56 9.34 6.86 -2.66
N PRO A 57 9.47 7.32 -1.41
CA PRO A 57 9.01 6.56 -0.26
C PRO A 57 7.49 6.39 -0.29
N VAL A 58 7.02 5.18 0.04
CA VAL A 58 5.61 4.84 0.27
C VAL A 58 5.30 4.70 1.76
N ALA A 59 6.16 5.25 2.61
CA ALA A 59 6.13 5.04 4.06
C ALA A 59 4.74 5.19 4.63
N VAL A 60 4.34 4.19 5.40
CA VAL A 60 3.16 4.22 6.24
C VAL A 60 3.68 3.81 7.62
N SER A 61 3.98 4.78 8.51
CA SER A 61 4.56 4.47 9.85
C SER A 61 3.86 5.16 11.03
N ALA A 62 3.87 4.51 12.20
CA ALA A 62 3.09 4.95 13.36
C ALA A 62 3.63 6.21 13.99
N SER A 63 4.93 6.45 13.82
CA SER A 63 5.65 7.61 14.32
C SER A 63 5.68 8.77 13.32
N ALA A 64 5.61 8.51 12.01
CA ALA A 64 5.82 9.52 10.98
C ALA A 64 4.62 9.77 10.04
N GLY A 65 3.56 8.97 10.12
CA GLY A 65 2.39 9.11 9.27
C GLY A 65 2.48 8.30 7.97
N ALA A 66 1.47 8.48 7.11
CA ALA A 66 1.44 7.94 5.76
C ALA A 66 1.91 9.00 4.77
N THR A 67 2.82 8.64 3.87
CA THR A 67 3.09 9.44 2.67
C THR A 67 1.84 9.50 1.81
N VAL A 68 1.66 10.61 1.07
CA VAL A 68 0.52 10.75 0.14
C VAL A 68 0.52 9.61 -0.89
N LEU A 69 1.70 9.29 -1.44
CA LEU A 69 1.88 8.18 -2.37
C LEU A 69 1.52 6.83 -1.73
N GLY A 70 2.03 6.54 -0.54
CA GLY A 70 1.73 5.29 0.18
C GLY A 70 0.24 5.13 0.48
N ALA A 71 -0.42 6.20 0.93
CA ALA A 71 -1.86 6.20 1.19
C ALA A 71 -2.69 5.98 -0.09
N GLN A 72 -2.31 6.63 -1.19
CA GLN A 72 -2.98 6.47 -2.49
C GLN A 72 -2.78 5.05 -3.04
N LEU A 73 -1.54 4.55 -3.05
CA LEU A 73 -1.22 3.21 -3.53
C LEU A 73 -1.95 2.13 -2.71
N PHE A 74 -1.95 2.24 -1.38
CA PHE A 74 -2.69 1.32 -0.52
C PHE A 74 -4.19 1.35 -0.80
N THR A 75 -4.78 2.54 -0.87
CA THR A 75 -6.23 2.70 -1.14
C THR A 75 -6.61 2.11 -2.49
N VAL A 76 -5.80 2.32 -3.52
CA VAL A 76 -6.04 1.77 -4.85
C VAL A 76 -6.02 0.24 -4.82
N LEU A 77 -5.04 -0.36 -4.16
CA LEU A 77 -4.93 -1.82 -4.03
C LEU A 77 -6.07 -2.42 -3.20
N ASP A 78 -6.44 -1.78 -2.10
CA ASP A 78 -7.51 -2.26 -1.21
C ASP A 78 -8.87 -2.23 -1.92
N ARG A 79 -9.12 -1.19 -2.74
CA ARG A 79 -10.33 -1.11 -3.59
C ARG A 79 -10.30 -2.04 -4.78
N ALA A 80 -9.14 -2.27 -5.38
CA ALA A 80 -8.99 -3.19 -6.51
C ALA A 80 -9.42 -4.62 -6.14
N ARG A 81 -9.25 -5.03 -4.88
CA ARG A 81 -9.65 -6.36 -4.38
C ARG A 81 -11.07 -6.75 -4.77
N GLU A 82 -12.01 -5.81 -4.73
CA GLU A 82 -13.43 -6.06 -5.00
C GLU A 82 -13.77 -6.12 -6.50
N GLN A 83 -12.84 -5.74 -7.38
CA GLN A 83 -13.13 -5.38 -8.77
C GLN A 83 -12.27 -6.10 -9.79
N VAL A 84 -11.06 -6.53 -9.41
CA VAL A 84 -10.15 -7.26 -10.29
C VAL A 84 -10.08 -8.74 -9.91
N PRO A 85 -9.80 -9.65 -10.86
CA PRO A 85 -9.59 -11.06 -10.56
C PRO A 85 -8.48 -11.27 -9.54
N THR A 86 -8.62 -12.29 -8.68
CA THR A 86 -7.65 -12.60 -7.62
C THR A 86 -6.21 -12.71 -8.13
N ALA A 87 -5.99 -13.32 -9.29
CA ALA A 87 -4.67 -13.46 -9.89
C ALA A 87 -4.04 -12.11 -10.27
N GLU A 88 -4.86 -11.18 -10.77
CA GLU A 88 -4.44 -9.81 -11.11
C GLU A 88 -4.17 -9.00 -9.84
N TRP A 89 -5.09 -9.05 -8.87
CA TRP A 89 -4.90 -8.39 -7.57
C TRP A 89 -3.64 -8.86 -6.85
N LYS A 90 -3.35 -10.17 -6.90
CA LYS A 90 -2.13 -10.75 -6.37
C LYS A 90 -0.88 -10.19 -7.05
N ALA A 91 -0.85 -10.11 -8.38
CA ALA A 91 0.28 -9.53 -9.11
C ALA A 91 0.48 -8.04 -8.75
N MET A 92 -0.60 -7.27 -8.63
CA MET A 92 -0.55 -5.86 -8.23
C MET A 92 0.02 -5.68 -6.82
N THR A 93 -0.49 -6.46 -5.86
CA THR A 93 -0.05 -6.40 -4.45
C THR A 93 1.37 -6.90 -4.25
N GLU A 94 1.79 -7.94 -4.99
CA GLU A 94 3.19 -8.39 -5.03
C GLU A 94 4.12 -7.28 -5.52
N ARG A 95 3.80 -6.66 -6.66
CA ARG A 95 4.59 -5.56 -7.24
C ARG A 95 4.67 -4.37 -6.28
N ALA A 96 3.58 -4.04 -5.57
CA ALA A 96 3.57 -3.00 -4.57
C ALA A 96 4.41 -3.34 -3.33
N ALA A 97 4.34 -4.58 -2.84
CA ALA A 97 5.15 -5.05 -1.72
C ALA A 97 6.65 -5.01 -2.06
N THR A 98 7.04 -5.47 -3.26
CA THR A 98 8.42 -5.36 -3.74
C THR A 98 8.86 -3.91 -3.85
N TYR A 99 8.03 -3.04 -4.42
CA TYR A 99 8.33 -1.61 -4.51
C TYR A 99 8.56 -1.00 -3.12
N ALA A 100 7.71 -1.31 -2.14
CA ALA A 100 7.83 -0.78 -0.78
C ALA A 100 9.13 -1.20 -0.09
N VAL A 101 9.54 -2.46 -0.28
CA VAL A 101 10.83 -2.97 0.22
C VAL A 101 12.00 -2.25 -0.45
N ASP A 102 11.97 -2.09 -1.77
CA ASP A 102 13.05 -1.45 -2.53
C ASP A 102 13.17 0.05 -2.28
N ALA A 103 12.04 0.76 -2.14
CA ALA A 103 12.02 2.20 -1.93
C ALA A 103 12.57 2.59 -0.56
N GLN A 104 12.44 1.72 0.44
CA GLN A 104 12.74 2.01 1.84
C GLN A 104 13.32 0.79 2.58
N PRO A 105 14.49 0.26 2.16
CA PRO A 105 15.04 -0.98 2.73
C PRO A 105 15.46 -0.85 4.19
N MET A 106 15.81 0.36 4.64
CA MET A 106 16.20 0.64 6.03
C MET A 106 15.00 1.00 6.93
N ASP A 107 13.88 1.40 6.33
CA ASP A 107 12.65 1.84 6.99
C ASP A 107 11.52 0.82 6.75
N ALA A 108 11.79 -0.45 7.08
CA ALA A 108 10.88 -1.58 6.88
C ALA A 108 9.45 -1.40 7.45
N PHE A 109 9.21 -0.33 8.23
CA PHE A 109 7.90 0.24 8.52
C PHE A 109 6.99 0.41 7.29
N ALA A 110 7.55 0.75 6.12
CA ALA A 110 6.79 1.09 4.92
C ALA A 110 6.11 -0.10 4.22
N SER A 111 6.66 -1.32 4.36
CA SER A 111 6.23 -2.48 3.57
C SER A 111 5.15 -3.32 4.26
N GLY A 112 4.97 -3.22 5.58
CA GLY A 112 4.00 -4.01 6.35
C GLY A 112 2.60 -4.04 5.76
N PRO A 113 1.95 -2.88 5.54
CA PRO A 113 0.61 -2.84 4.95
C PRO A 113 0.53 -3.47 3.55
N PHE A 114 1.55 -3.27 2.70
CA PHE A 114 1.58 -3.86 1.35
C PHE A 114 1.82 -5.38 1.40
N MET A 115 2.68 -5.83 2.31
CA MET A 115 2.91 -7.25 2.58
C MET A 115 1.65 -7.94 3.10
N MET A 116 0.83 -7.23 3.90
CA MET A 116 -0.48 -7.72 4.35
C MET A 116 -1.45 -7.88 3.18
N LEU A 117 -1.59 -6.88 2.31
CA LEU A 117 -2.43 -7.00 1.10
C LEU A 117 -1.98 -8.14 0.19
N TYR A 118 -0.66 -8.33 0.03
CA TYR A 118 -0.13 -9.45 -0.76
C TYR A 118 -0.46 -10.81 -0.11
N GLY A 119 -0.36 -10.90 1.21
CA GLY A 119 -0.72 -12.12 1.94
C GLY A 119 -2.20 -12.46 1.86
N GLU A 120 -3.08 -11.45 1.91
CA GLU A 120 -4.51 -11.65 1.66
C GLU A 120 -4.78 -12.15 0.25
N ALA A 121 -4.10 -11.60 -0.76
CA ALA A 121 -4.22 -12.08 -2.13
C ALA A 121 -3.74 -13.53 -2.29
N CYS A 122 -2.69 -13.93 -1.58
CA CYS A 122 -2.21 -15.30 -1.56
C CYS A 122 -3.14 -16.26 -0.80
N LEU A 123 -3.81 -15.77 0.24
CA LEU A 123 -4.86 -16.52 0.93
C LEU A 123 -6.08 -16.74 0.02
N ASP A 124 -6.55 -15.68 -0.64
CA ASP A 124 -7.69 -15.71 -1.56
C ASP A 124 -7.39 -16.57 -2.81
N ALA A 125 -6.13 -16.65 -3.24
CA ALA A 125 -5.66 -17.52 -4.31
C ALA A 125 -5.40 -18.98 -3.86
N GLU A 126 -5.55 -19.29 -2.58
CA GLU A 126 -5.22 -20.60 -1.97
C GLU A 126 -3.76 -21.04 -2.20
N GLU A 127 -2.83 -20.09 -2.36
CA GLU A 127 -1.42 -20.36 -2.65
C GLU A 127 -0.58 -20.47 -1.39
N MET A 128 -0.52 -21.68 -0.82
CA MET A 128 0.13 -21.93 0.48
C MET A 128 1.63 -21.58 0.51
N LEU A 129 2.37 -21.76 -0.60
CA LEU A 129 3.78 -21.40 -0.66
C LEU A 129 3.98 -19.87 -0.58
N CYS A 130 3.15 -19.10 -1.29
CA CYS A 130 3.17 -17.65 -1.18
C CYS A 130 2.79 -17.22 0.25
N LEU A 131 1.66 -17.76 0.76
CA LEU A 131 1.15 -17.40 2.08
C LEU A 131 2.19 -17.68 3.18
N SER A 132 2.94 -18.78 3.10
CA SER A 132 4.01 -19.09 4.06
C SER A 132 5.15 -18.07 4.01
N GLN A 133 5.56 -17.59 2.84
CA GLN A 133 6.64 -16.61 2.70
C GLN A 133 6.21 -15.25 3.26
N VAL A 134 4.98 -14.86 2.94
CA VAL A 134 4.38 -13.61 3.44
C VAL A 134 4.18 -13.66 4.95
N ALA A 135 3.66 -14.77 5.50
CA ALA A 135 3.43 -14.92 6.94
C ALA A 135 4.72 -14.78 7.77
N GLN A 136 5.85 -15.32 7.29
CA GLN A 136 7.15 -15.15 7.95
C GLN A 136 7.58 -13.67 7.96
N SER A 137 7.42 -12.99 6.83
CA SER A 137 7.74 -11.56 6.69
C SER A 137 6.85 -10.71 7.60
N LEU A 138 5.55 -11.00 7.64
CA LEU A 138 4.59 -10.28 8.48
C LEU A 138 4.85 -10.44 9.97
N ARG A 139 5.20 -11.64 10.44
CA ARG A 139 5.60 -11.86 11.85
C ARG A 139 6.78 -10.98 12.23
N PHE A 140 7.83 -10.96 11.41
CA PHE A 140 8.99 -10.12 11.64
C PHE A 140 8.62 -8.62 11.73
N LEU A 141 7.77 -8.14 10.82
CA LEU A 141 7.32 -6.74 10.80
C LEU A 141 6.45 -6.42 12.02
N LEU A 142 5.56 -7.32 12.45
CA LEU A 142 4.73 -7.16 13.66
C LEU A 142 5.56 -7.11 14.94
N GLU A 143 6.51 -8.04 15.09
CA GLU A 143 7.43 -8.09 16.24
C GLU A 143 8.29 -6.83 16.32
N SER A 144 8.69 -6.30 15.16
CA SER A 144 9.46 -5.06 15.06
C SER A 144 8.61 -3.80 15.28
N ASN A 145 7.31 -3.94 15.53
CA ASN A 145 6.33 -2.85 15.61
C ASN A 145 6.35 -1.93 14.36
N GLN A 146 6.60 -2.53 13.20
CA GLN A 146 6.76 -1.86 11.91
C GLN A 146 5.44 -1.76 11.14
N TRP A 147 4.49 -0.99 11.68
CA TRP A 147 3.10 -0.89 11.17
C TRP A 147 2.52 0.51 11.28
N TYR A 148 1.75 0.94 10.27
CA TYR A 148 0.77 2.04 10.40
C TYR A 148 -0.26 2.02 9.31
N VAL A 149 -1.44 2.51 9.66
CA VAL A 149 -2.28 3.42 8.86
C VAL A 149 -2.89 4.40 9.88
N ALA A 150 -2.99 5.69 9.52
CA ALA A 150 -3.52 6.70 10.42
C ALA A 150 -4.98 6.40 10.78
N GLY A 151 -5.30 6.33 12.09
CA GLY A 151 -6.68 6.42 12.58
C GLY A 151 -7.54 5.15 12.52
N GLU A 152 -7.04 4.03 12.02
CA GLU A 152 -7.78 2.77 11.96
C GLU A 152 -6.92 1.58 12.42
N THR A 153 -7.45 0.75 13.32
CA THR A 153 -6.81 -0.50 13.76
C THR A 153 -6.83 -1.59 12.67
N GLY A 154 -7.55 -1.35 11.55
CA GLY A 154 -7.86 -2.33 10.52
C GLY A 154 -6.66 -3.07 9.92
N PRO A 155 -5.60 -2.40 9.42
CA PRO A 155 -4.50 -3.10 8.73
C PRO A 155 -3.69 -4.04 9.63
N ARG A 156 -3.52 -3.69 10.90
CA ARG A 156 -2.86 -4.57 11.88
C ARG A 156 -3.77 -5.75 12.25
N GLU A 157 -5.04 -5.48 12.54
CA GLU A 157 -6.02 -6.54 12.83
C GLU A 157 -6.15 -7.53 11.67
N ARG A 158 -6.13 -7.05 10.42
CA ARG A 158 -6.11 -7.87 9.20
C ARG A 158 -4.84 -8.72 9.11
N ALA A 159 -3.69 -8.18 9.46
CA ALA A 159 -2.44 -8.94 9.50
C ALA A 159 -2.47 -10.04 10.56
N ASP A 160 -2.96 -9.73 11.77
CA ASP A 160 -3.12 -10.71 12.85
C ASP A 160 -4.12 -11.82 12.42
N ALA A 161 -5.22 -11.46 11.77
CA ALA A 161 -6.20 -12.41 11.23
C ALA A 161 -5.61 -13.29 10.13
N LEU A 162 -4.80 -12.72 9.24
CA LEU A 162 -4.09 -13.45 8.18
C LEU A 162 -3.11 -14.48 8.77
N LEU A 163 -2.36 -14.10 9.81
CA LEU A 163 -1.47 -15.04 10.51
C LEU A 163 -2.24 -16.16 11.21
N ALA A 164 -3.37 -15.84 11.84
CA ALA A 164 -4.24 -16.87 12.43
C ALA A 164 -4.79 -17.85 11.38
N ALA A 165 -5.21 -17.34 10.21
CA ALA A 165 -5.68 -18.17 9.10
C ALA A 165 -4.57 -19.07 8.54
N PHE A 166 -3.34 -18.57 8.44
CA PHE A 166 -2.19 -19.39 8.06
C PHE A 166 -1.90 -20.50 9.06
N GLU A 167 -1.96 -20.20 10.37
CA GLU A 167 -1.76 -21.19 11.43
C GLU A 167 -2.84 -22.28 11.42
N GLU A 168 -4.09 -21.92 11.13
CA GLU A 168 -5.18 -22.90 10.98
C GLU A 168 -4.93 -23.84 9.80
N LYS A 169 -4.49 -23.31 8.65
CA LYS A 169 -4.21 -24.10 7.44
C LYS A 169 -2.95 -24.97 7.51
N THR A 170 -2.11 -24.78 8.53
CA THR A 170 -0.84 -25.53 8.70
C THR A 170 -0.84 -26.50 9.88
N ARG A 171 -1.96 -26.61 10.60
CA ARG A 171 -2.22 -27.67 11.60
C ARG A 171 -2.75 -28.94 10.95
#